data_AF-A0A2S9GQS3-F1
#
_entry.id   AF-A0A2S9GQS3-F1
#
_cell.length_a   1.000
_cell.length_b   1.000
_cell.length_c   1.000
_cell.angle_alpha   90.00
_cell.angle_beta   90.00
_cell.angle_gamma   90.00
#
_symmetry.space_group_name_H-M   'P 1'
#
loop_
_entity.id
_entity.type
_entity.pdbx_description
1 polymer ?
#
loop_
_entity_poly.entity_id
_entity_poly.type
_entity_poly.pdbx_seq_one_letter_code
_entity_poly.pdbx_strand_id
1 'polypeptide(L)' 'RHRIDPRRLVVEITETVPIVDIPDAAAHIHRLDALGVRVALDDFGSGYNSLAYLHSLPVHIVKLDRSLVVC' A
#
# COMPACT_ATOMS: atom_id res chain seq x y z
N ARG A 1 -22.19 -14.09 -1.87
CA ARG A 1 -21.78 -12.66 -1.91
C ARG A 1 -21.95 -12.08 -0.50
N HIS A 2 -20.89 -11.63 0.18
CA HIS A 2 -20.87 -11.37 1.63
C HIS A 2 -21.53 -10.05 2.10
N ARG A 3 -22.07 -9.21 1.20
CA ARG A 3 -22.72 -7.90 1.50
C ARG A 3 -21.89 -7.00 2.43
N ILE A 4 -20.57 -6.96 2.23
CA ILE A 4 -19.66 -6.09 2.98
C ILE A 4 -19.52 -4.76 2.20
N ASP A 5 -19.59 -3.64 2.92
CA ASP A 5 -19.26 -2.32 2.37
C ASP A 5 -17.77 -2.29 1.98
N PRO A 6 -17.41 -2.05 0.70
CA PRO A 6 -16.03 -1.97 0.25
C PRO A 6 -15.16 -0.99 1.04
N ARG A 7 -15.74 0.06 1.64
CA ARG A 7 -15.02 1.05 2.48
C ARG A 7 -14.45 0.46 3.77
N ARG A 8 -14.95 -0.71 4.15
CA ARG A 8 -14.46 -1.50 5.28
C ARG A 8 -13.35 -2.47 4.88
N LEU A 9 -13.03 -2.59 3.59
CA LEU A 9 -11.93 -3.40 3.10
C LEU A 9 -10.68 -2.55 2.95
N VAL A 10 -9.58 -3.08 3.46
CA VAL A 10 -8.23 -2.55 3.25
C VAL A 10 -7.41 -3.68 2.65
N VAL A 11 -6.77 -3.42 1.52
CA VAL A 11 -5.83 -4.35 0.88
C VAL A 11 -4.43 -3.94 1.29
N GLU A 12 -3.65 -4.89 1.79
CA GLU A 12 -2.26 -4.65 2.20
C GLU A 12 -1.31 -5.14 1.10
N ILE A 13 -0.30 -4.32 0.80
CA ILE A 13 0.81 -4.65 -0.11
C ILE A 13 2.09 -4.60 0.72
N THR A 14 2.90 -5.64 0.68
CA THR A 14 4.18 -5.70 1.42
C THR A 14 5.32 -5.11 0.60
N GLU A 15 6.26 -4.39 1.24
CA GLU A 15 7.47 -3.87 0.57
C GLU A 15 8.38 -4.99 0.03
N THR A 16 8.28 -6.20 0.59
CA THR A 16 9.08 -7.37 0.23
C THR A 16 8.86 -7.88 -1.19
N VAL A 17 7.72 -7.54 -1.81
CA VAL A 17 7.47 -7.85 -3.22
C VAL A 17 7.88 -6.65 -4.07
N PRO A 18 8.89 -6.78 -4.95
CA PRO A 18 9.33 -5.66 -5.79
C PRO A 18 8.17 -5.17 -6.67
N ILE A 19 7.83 -3.90 -6.55
CA ILE A 19 6.93 -3.22 -7.49
C ILE A 19 7.76 -2.92 -8.73
N VAL A 20 7.66 -3.80 -9.72
CA VAL A 20 8.42 -3.71 -10.99
C VAL A 20 7.95 -2.52 -11.83
N ASP A 21 6.65 -2.22 -11.80
CA ASP A 21 6.02 -1.14 -12.57
C ASP A 21 5.16 -0.26 -11.65
N ILE A 22 5.69 0.90 -11.27
CA ILE A 22 5.01 1.85 -10.38
C ILE A 22 3.75 2.45 -11.06
N PRO A 23 3.80 2.94 -12.32
CA PRO A 23 2.60 3.41 -13.00
C PRO A 23 1.46 2.38 -13.03
N ASP A 24 1.76 1.12 -13.33
CA ASP A 24 0.75 0.06 -13.34
C ASP A 24 0.20 -0.21 -11.94
N ALA A 25 1.05 -0.28 -10.93
CA ALA A 25 0.61 -0.42 -9.54
C ALA A 25 -0.29 0.75 -9.08
N ALA A 26 0.06 1.99 -9.44
CA ALA A 26 -0.76 3.16 -9.15
C ALA A 26 -2.13 3.09 -9.85
N ALA A 27 -2.17 2.64 -11.11
CA ALA A 27 -3.41 2.44 -11.84
C ALA A 27 -4.31 1.38 -11.17
N HIS A 28 -3.73 0.30 -10.64
CA HIS A 28 -4.48 -0.71 -9.89
C HIS A 28 -5.03 -0.15 -8.57
N ILE A 29 -4.25 0.63 -7.84
CA ILE A 29 -4.69 1.26 -6.59
C ILE A 29 -5.84 2.23 -6.86
N HIS A 30 -5.78 3.04 -7.93
CA HIS A 30 -6.88 3.92 -8.32
C HIS A 30 -8.16 3.15 -8.67
N ARG A 31 -8.06 1.98 -9.31
CA ARG A 31 -9.22 1.12 -9.58
C ARG A 31 -9.85 0.59 -8.28
N LEU A 32 -9.03 0.23 -7.29
CA LEU A 32 -9.51 -0.20 -5.98
C LEU A 32 -10.20 0.94 -5.22
N ASP A 33 -9.61 2.13 -5.24
CA ASP A 33 -10.19 3.33 -4.63
C ASP A 33 -11.54 3.71 -5.27
N ALA A 34 -11.66 3.60 -6.60
CA ALA A 34 -12.93 3.82 -7.30
C ALA A 34 -14.04 2.82 -6.87
N LEU A 35 -13.66 1.63 -6.37
CA LEU A 35 -14.58 0.66 -5.78
C LEU A 35 -14.88 0.92 -4.30
N GLY A 36 -14.22 1.92 -3.70
CA GLY A 36 -14.28 2.26 -2.28
C GLY A 36 -13.32 1.45 -1.41
N VAL A 37 -12.42 0.66 -1.99
CA VAL A 37 -11.45 -0.16 -1.26
C VAL A 37 -10.18 0.64 -1.02
N ARG A 38 -9.71 0.67 0.22
CA ARG A 38 -8.46 1.36 0.57
C ARG A 38 -7.25 0.43 0.43
N VAL A 39 -6.09 1.01 0.20
CA VAL A 39 -4.82 0.28 0.09
C VAL A 39 -3.84 0.75 1.15
N ALA A 40 -3.20 -0.20 1.82
CA ALA A 40 -2.14 0.02 2.80
C ALA A 40 -0.81 -0.56 2.30
N LEU A 41 0.28 0.15 2.56
CA LEU A 41 1.65 -0.34 2.40
C LEU A 41 2.16 -0.86 3.74
N ASP A 42 2.59 -2.11 3.78
CA ASP A 42 3.07 -2.81 4.99
C ASP A 42 4.59 -3.01 5.03
N ASP A 43 5.13 -3.18 6.24
CA ASP A 43 6.55 -3.37 6.54
C ASP A 43 7.48 -2.26 5.99
N PHE A 44 6.95 -1.03 5.90
CA PHE A 44 7.68 0.12 5.39
C PHE A 44 8.95 0.35 6.22
N GLY A 45 10.11 0.36 5.56
CA GLY A 45 11.42 0.63 6.18
C GLY A 45 12.26 -0.60 6.49
N SER A 46 11.78 -1.80 6.17
CA SER A 46 12.55 -3.04 6.26
C SER A 46 13.42 -3.30 5.01
N GLY A 47 13.24 -2.53 3.92
CA GLY A 47 13.79 -2.78 2.58
C GLY A 47 14.53 -1.60 1.91
N TYR A 48 14.91 -1.82 0.64
CA TYR A 48 15.99 -1.09 -0.06
C TYR A 48 15.62 0.25 -0.72
N ASN A 49 14.37 0.75 -0.72
CA ASN A 49 14.01 2.00 -1.41
C ASN A 49 12.63 2.60 -1.00
N SER A 50 12.31 2.58 0.29
CA SER A 50 10.95 2.84 0.81
C SER A 50 10.36 4.23 0.47
N LEU A 51 11.13 5.33 0.54
CA LEU A 51 10.57 6.68 0.38
C LEU A 51 10.23 7.08 -1.07
N ALA A 52 11.01 6.61 -2.05
CA ALA A 52 10.86 7.02 -3.45
C ALA A 52 9.56 6.48 -4.08
N TYR A 53 9.16 5.27 -3.70
CA TYR A 53 7.90 4.65 -4.12
C TYR A 53 6.68 5.32 -3.46
N LEU A 54 6.81 5.73 -2.19
CA LEU A 54 5.72 6.34 -1.43
C LEU A 54 5.18 7.61 -2.12
N HIS A 55 6.06 8.41 -2.72
CA HIS A 55 5.66 9.62 -3.42
C HIS A 55 4.86 9.31 -4.70
N SER A 56 5.05 8.12 -5.29
CA SER A 56 4.51 7.76 -6.60
C SER A 56 3.32 6.81 -6.52
N LEU A 57 3.09 6.17 -5.37
CA LEU A 57 1.98 5.24 -5.14
C LEU A 57 0.86 5.93 -4.35
N PRO A 58 -0.39 5.94 -4.85
CA PRO A 58 -1.52 6.58 -4.18
C PRO A 58 -2.08 5.71 -3.04
N VAL A 59 -1.23 5.26 -2.12
CA VAL A 59 -1.62 4.47 -0.96
C VAL A 59 -2.31 5.35 0.09
N HIS A 60 -3.25 4.75 0.83
CA HIS A 60 -4.06 5.48 1.82
C HIS A 60 -3.48 5.37 3.23
N ILE A 61 -2.76 4.29 3.50
CA ILE A 61 -2.23 3.94 4.80
C ILE A 61 -0.79 3.46 4.60
N VAL A 62 0.11 3.91 5.46
CA VAL A 62 1.49 3.43 5.52
C VAL A 62 1.70 2.85 6.91
N LYS A 63 2.04 1.57 6.98
CA LYS A 63 2.36 0.88 8.23
C LYS A 63 3.89 0.87 8.36
N LEU A 64 4.38 1.55 9.39
CA LEU A 64 5.80 1.60 9.72
C LEU A 64 6.19 0.31 10.44
N ASP A 65 7.27 -0.31 10.02
CA ASP A 65 7.81 -1.46 10.75
C ASP A 65 8.35 -1.03 12.13
N ARG A 66 8.29 -1.95 13.10
CA ARG A 66 8.77 -1.71 14.47
C ARG A 66 10.27 -1.43 14.55
N SER A 67 11.07 -1.89 13.59
CA SER A 67 12.51 -1.60 13.54
C SER A 67 12.82 -0.11 13.38
N LEU A 68 11.90 0.68 12.79
CA LEU A 68 12.04 2.13 12.66
C LEU A 68 11.81 2.91 13.96
N VAL A 69 11.22 2.28 14.98
CA VAL A 69 10.81 2.95 16.23
C VAL A 69 11.90 2.85 17.31
N VAL A 70 13.03 2.19 17.04
CA VAL A 70 14.11 2.01 18.01
C VAL A 70 15.16 3.11 17.83
N CYS A 71 15.02 4.17 18.62
CA CYS A 71 16.02 5.22 18.84
C CYS A 71 16.65 5.05 20.23
#